data_AF-Q8YHG3-F1
#
_entry.id   AF-Q8YHG3-F1
#
_cell.length_a   1.000
_cell.length_b   1.000
_cell.length_c   1.000
_cell.angle_alpha   90.00
_cell.angle_beta   90.00
_cell.angle_gamma   90.00
#
_symmetry.space_group_name_H-M   'P 1'
#
loop_
_entity.id
_entity.type
_entity.pdbx_description
1 polymer ?
#
loop_
_entity_poly.entity_id
_entity_poly.type
_entity_poly.pdbx_seq_one_letter_code
_entity_poly.pdbx_strand_id
1 'polypeptide(L)'
;MTGIGEAEKANERALVKALPEDVLRSFLPGKRPWPTDDYLAPAPSPTPLSLFERLYLAARTAYARLASAAEREVGRGLFFVLFPIFMGTGAVVYFTLAFEPSWTPLLAMLVLIAGVRIVARKHFMAAQLLTLALALQLGLVAGKFETERRATPMLGSGVATRIKGRVVALEYQDNGSWRVTLDLLETEKPKLHFAPQRIRISARDIPASTAIGSGLTGFARLRVPSGPFGPAITTSPSMPISMASVQMAFFLGRPKQSGCHRYKRFRQSFPNGSPRCA
;
A
#
# COMPACT_ATOMS: atom_id res chain seq x y z
N MET A 1 -7.91 -72.08 -21.07
CA MET A 1 -7.29 -72.51 -22.35
C MET A 1 -7.47 -71.34 -23.29
N THR A 2 -6.49 -70.58 -23.75
CA THR A 2 -5.08 -70.78 -24.12
C THR A 2 -4.41 -69.41 -23.96
N GLY A 3 -3.17 -69.30 -23.48
CA GLY A 3 -1.97 -69.60 -24.27
C GLY A 3 -1.29 -68.26 -24.59
N ILE A 4 -0.22 -67.99 -23.85
CA ILE A 4 0.51 -66.74 -23.74
C ILE A 4 1.25 -66.44 -25.05
N GLY A 5 1.08 -65.24 -25.59
CA GLY A 5 1.95 -64.67 -26.61
C GLY A 5 3.26 -64.18 -25.97
N GLU A 6 4.18 -65.11 -25.71
CA GLU A 6 5.56 -64.77 -25.37
C GLU A 6 6.30 -64.43 -26.66
N ALA A 7 6.41 -63.13 -26.94
CA ALA A 7 7.38 -62.63 -27.88
C ALA A 7 8.78 -63.04 -27.36
N GLU A 8 9.36 -64.02 -28.05
CA GLU A 8 10.72 -64.49 -27.89
C GLU A 8 11.66 -63.27 -27.95
N LYS A 9 12.07 -62.80 -26.77
CA LYS A 9 13.11 -61.78 -26.64
C LYS A 9 14.41 -62.44 -27.10
N ALA A 10 14.67 -62.35 -28.40
CA ALA A 10 15.92 -62.73 -29.02
C ALA A 10 17.05 -62.08 -28.22
N ASN A 11 17.72 -62.90 -27.41
CA ASN A 11 18.75 -62.44 -26.50
C ASN A 11 19.97 -62.13 -27.36
N GLU A 12 20.23 -60.85 -27.61
CA GLU A 12 21.30 -60.36 -28.51
C GLU A 12 22.66 -61.02 -28.20
N ARG A 13 22.87 -61.41 -26.94
CA ARG A 13 24.06 -62.13 -26.46
C ARG A 13 24.18 -63.56 -27.01
N ALA A 14 23.08 -64.26 -27.27
CA ALA A 14 23.09 -65.60 -27.85
C ALA A 14 23.44 -65.56 -29.34
N LEU A 15 22.98 -64.53 -30.05
CA LEU A 15 23.26 -64.31 -31.47
C LEU A 15 24.76 -64.06 -31.71
N VAL A 16 25.38 -63.23 -30.87
CA VAL A 16 26.84 -62.95 -30.95
C VAL A 16 27.66 -64.21 -30.64
N LYS A 17 27.18 -65.08 -29.75
CA LYS A 17 27.89 -66.31 -29.35
C LYS A 17 27.82 -67.42 -30.40
N ALA A 18 26.79 -67.40 -31.26
CA ALA A 18 26.61 -68.37 -32.34
C ALA A 18 27.36 -67.97 -33.63
N LEU A 19 27.95 -66.77 -33.68
CA LEU A 19 28.64 -66.27 -34.86
C LEU A 19 30.04 -66.92 -34.99
N PRO A 20 30.43 -67.41 -36.19
CA PRO A 20 31.78 -67.95 -36.41
C PRO A 20 32.86 -66.92 -36.06
N GLU A 21 33.97 -67.37 -35.44
CA GLU A 21 35.06 -66.48 -35.00
C GLU A 21 35.60 -65.61 -36.13
N ASP A 22 35.64 -66.14 -37.35
CA ASP A 22 36.16 -65.51 -38.55
C ASP A 22 35.32 -64.27 -38.93
N VAL A 23 33.99 -64.41 -38.81
CA VAL A 23 33.03 -63.33 -39.04
C VAL A 23 33.13 -62.31 -37.91
N LEU A 24 33.23 -62.76 -36.65
CA LEU A 24 33.44 -61.88 -35.50
C LEU A 24 34.72 -61.03 -35.68
N ARG A 25 35.81 -61.63 -36.17
CA ARG A 25 37.08 -60.95 -36.45
C ARG A 25 37.01 -60.00 -37.63
N SER A 26 36.11 -60.20 -38.61
CA SER A 26 35.89 -59.23 -39.69
C SER A 26 35.15 -57.97 -39.23
N PHE A 27 34.30 -58.08 -38.20
CA PHE A 27 33.60 -56.93 -37.62
C PHE A 27 34.47 -56.17 -36.63
N LEU A 28 35.42 -56.86 -35.98
CA LEU A 28 36.41 -56.20 -35.15
C LEU A 28 37.41 -55.47 -36.05
N PRO A 29 37.63 -54.16 -35.87
CA PRO A 29 38.71 -53.47 -36.57
C PRO A 29 40.01 -54.22 -36.23
N GLY A 30 40.59 -54.90 -37.22
CA GLY A 30 41.79 -55.73 -37.03
C GLY A 30 42.83 -54.94 -36.25
N LYS A 31 43.46 -55.57 -35.23
CA LYS A 31 44.35 -54.95 -34.21
C LYS A 31 45.14 -53.79 -34.82
N ARG A 32 44.54 -52.61 -34.79
CA ARG A 32 45.28 -51.38 -35.00
C ARG A 32 46.10 -51.30 -33.73
N PRO A 33 47.43 -51.13 -33.80
CA PRO A 33 48.18 -50.74 -32.61
C PRO A 33 47.40 -49.60 -31.98
N TRP A 34 47.04 -49.73 -30.71
CA TRP A 34 46.53 -48.58 -29.98
C TRP A 34 47.55 -47.46 -30.22
N PRO A 35 47.11 -46.26 -30.62
CA PRO A 35 48.03 -45.15 -30.78
C PRO A 35 48.85 -45.09 -29.51
N THR A 36 50.15 -45.43 -29.59
CA THR A 36 51.04 -45.25 -28.46
C THR A 36 50.98 -43.77 -28.11
N ASP A 37 51.05 -43.45 -26.83
CA ASP A 37 50.83 -42.09 -26.30
C ASP A 37 51.77 -41.01 -26.92
N ASP A 38 52.68 -41.42 -27.82
CA ASP A 38 53.62 -40.64 -28.62
C ASP A 38 53.00 -39.45 -29.38
N TYR A 39 51.69 -39.42 -29.62
CA TYR A 39 50.98 -38.28 -30.25
C TYR A 39 49.91 -37.62 -29.37
N LEU A 40 49.69 -38.09 -28.13
CA LEU A 40 49.02 -37.25 -27.14
C LEU A 40 50.04 -36.22 -26.68
N ALA A 41 50.24 -35.17 -27.48
CA ALA A 41 50.83 -33.95 -26.99
C ALA A 41 50.12 -33.63 -25.67
N PRO A 42 50.84 -33.48 -24.54
CA PRO A 42 50.20 -33.22 -23.26
C PRO A 42 49.27 -32.03 -23.47
N ALA A 43 47.98 -32.23 -23.16
CA ALA A 43 46.99 -31.18 -23.33
C ALA A 43 47.58 -29.89 -22.74
N PRO A 44 47.60 -28.78 -23.50
CA PRO A 44 48.30 -27.58 -23.07
C PRO A 44 47.86 -27.27 -21.64
N SER A 45 48.81 -27.27 -20.71
CA SER A 45 48.52 -27.02 -19.31
C SER A 45 47.76 -25.70 -19.23
N PRO A 46 46.58 -25.65 -18.59
CA PRO A 46 45.80 -24.43 -18.54
C PRO A 46 46.70 -23.33 -18.01
N THR A 47 46.91 -22.28 -18.81
CA THR A 47 47.74 -21.16 -18.40
C THR A 47 47.21 -20.62 -17.07
N PRO A 48 48.08 -20.36 -16.08
CA PRO A 48 47.62 -19.89 -14.79
C PRO A 48 46.96 -18.52 -14.96
N LEU A 49 45.62 -18.52 -14.98
CA LEU A 49 44.85 -17.29 -15.04
C LEU A 49 45.15 -16.43 -13.82
N SER A 50 45.42 -15.15 -14.05
CA SER A 50 45.58 -14.16 -13.00
C SER A 50 44.29 -14.09 -12.15
N LEU A 51 44.43 -13.67 -10.89
CA LEU A 51 43.29 -13.53 -9.98
C LEU A 51 42.21 -12.61 -10.58
N PHE A 52 42.62 -11.56 -11.29
CA PHE A 52 41.74 -10.63 -11.96
C PHE A 52 40.93 -11.28 -13.10
N GLU A 53 41.57 -12.12 -13.94
CA GLU A 53 40.87 -12.86 -15.00
C GLU A 53 39.88 -13.87 -14.43
N ARG A 54 40.23 -14.53 -13.33
CA ARG A 54 39.31 -15.44 -12.62
C ARG A 54 38.10 -14.70 -12.05
N LEU A 55 38.31 -13.54 -11.43
CA LEU A 55 37.23 -12.68 -10.93
C LEU A 55 36.35 -12.17 -12.08
N TYR A 56 36.95 -11.73 -13.18
CA TYR A 56 36.22 -11.25 -14.35
C TYR A 56 35.37 -12.37 -14.99
N LEU A 57 35.94 -13.56 -15.19
CA LEU A 57 35.21 -14.73 -15.71
C LEU A 57 34.13 -15.20 -14.73
N ALA A 58 34.41 -15.19 -13.42
CA ALA A 58 33.42 -15.52 -12.39
C ALA A 58 32.26 -14.51 -12.39
N ALA A 59 32.55 -13.21 -12.47
CA ALA A 59 31.52 -12.16 -12.56
C ALA A 59 30.70 -12.29 -13.85
N ARG A 60 31.34 -12.54 -15.00
CA ARG A 60 30.67 -12.73 -16.29
C ARG A 60 29.78 -13.97 -16.30
N THR A 61 30.25 -15.09 -15.77
CA THR A 61 29.47 -16.33 -15.69
C THR A 61 28.34 -16.22 -14.67
N ALA A 62 28.58 -15.56 -13.53
CA ALA A 62 27.53 -15.23 -12.57
C ALA A 62 26.46 -14.33 -13.19
N TYR A 63 26.85 -13.29 -13.91
CA TYR A 63 25.93 -12.40 -14.62
C TYR A 63 25.11 -13.16 -15.67
N ALA A 64 25.73 -14.01 -16.50
CA ALA A 64 25.02 -14.83 -17.48
C ALA A 64 24.03 -15.81 -16.84
N ARG A 65 24.42 -16.43 -15.70
CA ARG A 65 23.51 -17.29 -14.92
C ARG A 65 22.33 -16.51 -14.36
N LEU A 66 22.58 -15.33 -13.79
CA LEU A 66 21.54 -14.43 -13.27
C LEU A 66 20.59 -13.97 -14.38
N ALA A 67 21.12 -13.59 -15.55
CA ALA A 67 20.31 -13.19 -16.70
C ALA A 67 19.40 -14.34 -17.16
N SER A 68 19.95 -15.55 -17.31
CA SER A 68 19.16 -16.74 -17.69
C SER A 68 18.11 -17.13 -16.64
N ALA A 69 18.38 -16.86 -15.36
CA ALA A 69 17.42 -17.09 -14.27
C ALA A 69 16.32 -16.02 -14.28
N ALA A 70 16.70 -14.76 -14.50
CA ALA A 70 15.76 -13.66 -14.62
C ALA A 70 14.79 -13.85 -15.80
N GLU A 71 15.27 -14.28 -16.97
CA GLU A 71 14.41 -14.59 -18.12
C GLU A 71 13.37 -15.68 -17.80
N ARG A 72 13.77 -16.72 -17.06
CA ARG A 72 12.86 -17.78 -16.59
C ARG A 72 11.80 -17.23 -15.63
N GLU A 73 12.18 -16.36 -14.71
CA GLU A 73 11.24 -15.72 -13.77
C GLU A 73 10.31 -14.71 -14.45
N VAL A 74 10.79 -14.01 -15.47
CA VAL A 74 9.96 -13.13 -16.31
C VAL A 74 8.86 -13.94 -17.01
N GLY A 75 9.20 -15.11 -17.55
CA GLY A 75 8.23 -16.05 -18.12
C GLY A 75 7.21 -16.59 -17.11
N ARG A 76 7.57 -16.64 -15.83
CA ARG A 76 6.69 -17.02 -14.70
C ARG A 76 5.80 -15.88 -14.18
N GLY A 77 5.99 -14.66 -14.69
CA GLY A 77 5.17 -13.51 -14.32
C GLY A 77 5.70 -12.70 -13.14
N LEU A 78 7.03 -12.65 -12.92
CA LEU A 78 7.67 -11.82 -11.88
C LEU A 78 7.10 -10.40 -11.77
N PHE A 79 6.86 -9.76 -12.92
CA PHE A 79 6.34 -8.40 -12.97
C PHE A 79 4.93 -8.22 -12.41
N PHE A 80 4.11 -9.27 -12.41
CA PHE A 80 2.82 -9.26 -11.74
C PHE A 80 2.97 -9.15 -10.23
N VAL A 81 3.96 -9.85 -9.65
CA VAL A 81 4.28 -9.78 -8.22
C VAL A 81 4.91 -8.44 -7.85
N LEU A 82 5.73 -7.88 -8.75
CA LEU A 82 6.37 -6.57 -8.53
C LEU A 82 5.35 -5.43 -8.61
N PHE A 83 4.31 -5.53 -9.42
CA PHE A 83 3.31 -4.47 -9.58
C PHE A 83 2.75 -3.91 -8.25
N PRO A 84 2.19 -4.71 -7.33
CA PRO A 84 1.69 -4.21 -6.05
C PRO A 84 2.81 -3.68 -5.13
N ILE A 85 4.02 -4.23 -5.21
CA ILE A 85 5.16 -3.76 -4.42
C ILE A 85 5.53 -2.34 -4.86
N PHE A 86 5.68 -2.11 -6.16
CA PHE A 86 5.96 -0.79 -6.71
C PHE A 86 4.81 0.19 -6.44
N MET A 87 3.56 -0.25 -6.56
CA MET A 87 2.41 0.59 -6.18
C MET A 87 2.43 0.98 -4.69
N GLY A 88 2.72 0.04 -3.79
CA GLY A 88 2.86 0.30 -2.36
C GLY A 88 4.02 1.27 -2.05
N THR A 89 5.18 1.06 -2.69
CA THR A 89 6.32 1.97 -2.57
C THR A 89 5.97 3.39 -3.02
N GLY A 90 5.20 3.54 -4.11
CA GLY A 90 4.72 4.85 -4.57
C GLY A 90 3.86 5.57 -3.52
N ALA A 91 2.99 4.84 -2.82
CA ALA A 91 2.21 5.39 -1.72
C ALA A 91 3.09 5.80 -0.52
N VAL A 92 4.09 4.99 -0.15
CA VAL A 92 5.04 5.33 0.91
C VAL A 92 5.82 6.61 0.55
N VAL A 93 6.33 6.69 -0.68
CA VAL A 93 7.05 7.88 -1.17
C VAL A 93 6.19 9.14 -1.04
N TYR A 94 4.91 9.06 -1.39
CA TYR A 94 3.98 10.19 -1.22
C TYR A 94 3.92 10.70 0.23
N PHE A 95 3.82 9.80 1.21
CA PHE A 95 3.76 10.18 2.63
C PHE A 95 5.10 10.61 3.23
N THR A 96 6.23 10.25 2.60
CA THR A 96 7.56 10.73 3.01
C THR A 96 7.89 12.12 2.47
N LEU A 97 7.15 12.62 1.48
CA LEU A 97 7.37 13.92 0.89
C LEU A 97 7.00 15.03 1.89
N ALA A 98 7.90 15.99 2.07
CA ALA A 98 7.70 17.13 2.98
C ALA A 98 6.72 18.20 2.45
N PHE A 99 6.33 18.10 1.17
CA PHE A 99 5.43 19.05 0.51
C PHE A 99 4.30 18.29 -0.19
N GLU A 100 3.13 18.92 -0.28
CA GLU A 100 1.99 18.34 -0.98
C GLU A 100 2.10 18.59 -2.50
N PRO A 101 2.32 17.55 -3.33
CA PRO A 101 2.39 17.73 -4.77
C PRO A 101 1.02 18.14 -5.33
N SER A 102 0.99 19.16 -6.20
CA SER A 102 -0.23 19.59 -6.90
C SER A 102 -0.73 18.52 -7.88
N TRP A 103 -2.02 18.58 -8.27
CA TRP A 103 -2.62 17.56 -9.16
C TRP A 103 -2.04 17.60 -10.57
N THR A 104 -1.66 18.78 -11.03
CA THR A 104 -1.15 19.01 -12.38
C THR A 104 0.13 18.22 -12.68
N PRO A 105 1.22 18.28 -11.90
CA PRO A 105 2.42 17.48 -12.18
C PRO A 105 2.18 15.97 -12.01
N LEU A 106 1.37 15.57 -11.03
CA LEU A 106 1.05 14.16 -10.80
C LEU A 106 0.33 13.52 -12.00
N LEU A 107 -0.70 14.20 -12.52
CA LEU A 107 -1.46 13.71 -13.67
C LEU A 107 -0.68 13.86 -14.98
N ALA A 108 0.09 14.94 -15.15
CA ALA A 108 0.95 15.12 -16.32
C ALA A 108 1.98 13.99 -16.43
N MET A 109 2.64 13.64 -15.33
CA MET A 109 3.61 12.54 -15.30
C MET A 109 2.93 11.18 -15.53
N LEU A 110 1.74 10.96 -14.98
CA LEU A 110 0.94 9.74 -15.23
C LEU A 110 0.62 9.56 -16.72
N VAL A 111 0.12 10.62 -17.37
CA VAL A 111 -0.21 10.61 -18.80
C VAL A 111 1.04 10.44 -19.65
N LEU A 112 2.14 11.10 -19.30
CA LEU A 112 3.41 10.96 -20.01
C LEU A 112 3.91 9.51 -19.97
N ILE A 113 3.98 8.90 -18.78
CA ILE A 113 4.44 7.50 -18.64
C ILE A 113 3.49 6.56 -19.40
N ALA A 114 2.17 6.77 -19.31
CA ALA A 114 1.19 5.98 -20.04
C ALA A 114 1.37 6.11 -21.57
N GLY A 115 1.59 7.32 -22.07
CA GLY A 115 1.84 7.60 -23.49
C GLY A 115 3.12 6.92 -23.99
N VAL A 116 4.22 7.09 -23.26
CA VAL A 116 5.51 6.44 -23.58
C VAL A 116 5.37 4.92 -23.55
N ARG A 117 4.61 4.37 -22.60
CA ARG A 117 4.31 2.92 -22.53
C ARG A 117 3.58 2.41 -23.77
N ILE A 118 2.62 3.16 -24.30
CA ILE A 118 1.89 2.79 -25.52
C ILE A 118 2.82 2.78 -26.74
N VAL A 119 3.70 3.77 -26.85
CA VAL A 119 4.67 3.85 -27.95
C VAL A 119 5.73 2.74 -27.84
N ALA A 120 6.22 2.47 -26.63
CA ALA A 120 7.23 1.45 -26.35
C ALA A 120 6.70 0.01 -26.36
N ARG A 121 5.42 -0.22 -26.70
CA ARG A 121 4.78 -1.56 -26.71
C ARG A 121 5.51 -2.61 -27.54
N LYS A 122 6.32 -2.18 -28.53
CA LYS A 122 7.11 -3.08 -29.39
C LYS A 122 8.34 -3.66 -28.68
N HIS A 123 8.82 -3.02 -27.60
CA HIS A 123 9.98 -3.45 -26.85
C HIS A 123 9.54 -4.01 -25.50
N PHE A 124 9.47 -5.35 -25.40
CA PHE A 124 8.93 -6.06 -24.23
C PHE A 124 9.53 -5.60 -22.89
N MET A 125 10.86 -5.51 -22.80
CA MET A 125 11.55 -5.07 -21.57
C MET A 125 11.22 -3.62 -21.20
N ALA A 126 11.23 -2.71 -22.18
CA ALA A 126 10.93 -1.29 -21.94
C ALA A 126 9.47 -1.09 -21.52
N ALA A 127 8.53 -1.77 -22.19
CA ALA A 127 7.10 -1.73 -21.86
C ALA A 127 6.84 -2.18 -20.42
N GLN A 128 7.61 -3.14 -19.94
CA GLN A 128 7.44 -3.70 -18.61
C GLN A 128 8.04 -2.84 -17.50
N LEU A 129 9.23 -2.27 -17.72
CA LEU A 129 9.78 -1.24 -16.82
C LEU A 129 8.84 -0.03 -16.72
N LEU A 130 8.25 0.40 -17.84
CA LEU A 130 7.27 1.48 -17.85
C LEU A 130 5.99 1.10 -17.11
N THR A 131 5.60 -0.17 -17.11
CA THR A 131 4.44 -0.66 -16.35
C THR A 131 4.71 -0.61 -14.83
N LEU A 132 5.92 -0.92 -14.38
CA LEU A 132 6.34 -0.74 -12.98
C LEU A 132 6.41 0.74 -12.60
N ALA A 133 6.92 1.60 -13.49
CA ALA A 133 6.91 3.06 -13.27
C ALA A 133 5.48 3.61 -13.17
N LEU A 134 4.56 3.10 -13.99
CA LEU A 134 3.14 3.46 -13.91
C LEU A 134 2.50 2.98 -12.60
N ALA A 135 2.88 1.80 -12.10
CA ALA A 135 2.44 1.30 -10.80
C ALA A 135 2.88 2.24 -9.64
N LEU A 136 4.14 2.70 -9.65
CA LEU A 136 4.62 3.71 -8.69
C LEU A 136 3.78 4.99 -8.74
N GLN A 137 3.52 5.49 -9.95
CA GLN A 137 2.74 6.71 -10.15
C GLN A 137 1.30 6.56 -9.66
N LEU A 138 0.67 5.40 -9.88
CA LEU A 138 -0.64 5.08 -9.34
C LEU A 138 -0.64 5.05 -7.81
N GLY A 139 0.44 4.54 -7.19
CA GLY A 139 0.65 4.60 -5.75
C GLY A 139 0.68 6.03 -5.20
N LEU A 140 1.42 6.93 -5.86
CA LEU A 140 1.46 8.36 -5.50
C LEU A 140 0.08 9.01 -5.60
N VAL A 141 -0.65 8.75 -6.69
CA VAL A 141 -2.02 9.26 -6.91
C VAL A 141 -2.99 8.72 -5.87
N ALA A 142 -2.89 7.43 -5.51
CA ALA A 142 -3.71 6.84 -4.46
C ALA A 142 -3.44 7.46 -3.09
N GLY A 143 -2.16 7.74 -2.77
CA GLY A 143 -1.78 8.47 -1.56
C GLY A 143 -2.43 9.85 -1.52
N LYS A 144 -2.38 10.60 -2.62
CA LYS A 144 -3.04 11.89 -2.75
C LYS A 144 -4.57 11.83 -2.65
N PHE A 145 -5.19 10.83 -3.26
CA PHE A 145 -6.63 10.66 -3.18
C PHE A 145 -7.06 10.37 -1.74
N GLU A 146 -6.29 9.57 -1.00
CA GLU A 146 -6.60 9.25 0.39
C GLU A 146 -6.40 10.46 1.33
N THR A 147 -5.42 11.34 1.07
CA THR A 147 -5.27 12.59 1.85
C THR A 147 -6.43 13.55 1.60
N GLU A 148 -6.89 13.70 0.37
CA GLU A 148 -8.05 14.53 0.07
C GLU A 148 -9.34 13.94 0.64
N ARG A 149 -9.51 12.61 0.58
CA ARG A 149 -10.66 11.94 1.19
C ARG A 149 -10.69 12.11 2.70
N ARG A 150 -9.51 12.16 3.34
CA ARG A 150 -9.36 12.39 4.78
C ARG A 150 -9.15 13.87 5.13
N ALA A 151 -9.25 14.78 4.17
CA ALA A 151 -9.12 16.20 4.41
C ALA A 151 -10.24 16.63 5.37
N THR A 152 -9.88 16.73 6.64
CA THR A 152 -10.78 17.24 7.65
C THR A 152 -10.89 18.74 7.36
N PRO A 153 -12.10 19.30 7.22
CA PRO A 153 -12.26 20.74 7.06
C PRO A 153 -11.71 21.44 8.30
N MET A 154 -10.46 21.91 8.21
CA MET A 154 -9.81 22.70 9.24
C MET A 154 -10.23 24.15 9.06
N LEU A 155 -10.61 24.81 10.16
CA LEU A 155 -10.80 26.26 10.14
C LEU A 155 -9.45 26.92 9.85
N GLY A 156 -9.40 27.80 8.83
CA GLY A 156 -8.18 28.54 8.48
C GLY A 156 -7.77 29.60 9.51
N SER A 157 -8.69 30.00 10.40
CA SER A 157 -8.42 30.93 11.50
C SER A 157 -9.42 30.74 12.63
N GLY A 158 -9.08 31.21 13.84
CA GLY A 158 -9.97 31.12 14.99
C GLY A 158 -11.14 32.10 14.86
N VAL A 159 -12.33 31.61 14.55
CA VAL A 159 -13.53 32.44 14.34
C VAL A 159 -14.45 32.40 15.56
N ALA A 160 -14.90 33.58 16.02
CA ALA A 160 -15.98 33.69 16.98
C ALA A 160 -17.32 33.75 16.24
N THR A 161 -18.15 32.71 16.38
CA THR A 161 -19.45 32.62 15.71
C THR A 161 -20.54 32.21 16.70
N ARG A 162 -21.79 32.52 16.38
CA ARG A 162 -22.92 31.94 17.10
C ARG A 162 -23.16 30.55 16.53
N ILE A 163 -23.11 29.54 17.39
CA ILE A 163 -23.30 28.14 17.01
C ILE A 163 -24.66 27.66 17.50
N LYS A 164 -25.34 26.88 16.66
CA LYS A 164 -26.47 26.04 17.04
C LYS A 164 -26.03 24.60 16.88
N GLY A 165 -26.13 23.80 17.93
CA GLY A 165 -25.73 22.41 17.88
C GLY A 165 -26.54 21.53 18.81
N ARG A 166 -26.53 20.22 18.56
CA ARG A 166 -27.16 19.25 19.44
C ARG A 166 -26.10 18.66 20.37
N VAL A 167 -26.42 18.53 21.64
CA VAL A 167 -25.49 17.93 22.60
C VAL A 167 -25.43 16.42 22.39
N VAL A 168 -24.23 15.88 22.14
CA VAL A 168 -23.95 14.44 21.97
C VAL A 168 -23.41 13.84 23.26
N ALA A 169 -22.56 14.58 23.98
CA ALA A 169 -21.99 14.14 25.24
C ALA A 169 -21.78 15.33 26.19
N LEU A 170 -22.02 15.12 27.47
CA LEU A 170 -21.58 16.00 28.55
C LEU A 170 -20.60 15.24 29.44
N GLU A 171 -19.45 15.84 29.69
CA GLU A 171 -18.48 15.42 30.70
C GLU A 171 -18.35 16.55 31.72
N TYR A 172 -18.48 16.22 33.01
CA TYR A 172 -18.11 17.14 34.08
C TYR A 172 -16.60 17.04 34.33
N GLN A 173 -15.92 18.16 34.52
CA GLN A 173 -14.52 18.17 34.94
C GLN A 173 -14.38 18.68 36.36
N ASP A 174 -13.42 18.11 37.08
CA ASP A 174 -13.11 18.41 38.48
C ASP A 174 -12.68 19.87 38.72
N ASN A 175 -12.34 20.59 37.65
CA ASN A 175 -12.04 22.03 37.69
C ASN A 175 -13.30 22.93 37.68
N GLY A 176 -14.49 22.36 37.87
CA GLY A 176 -15.75 23.10 37.85
C GLY A 176 -16.19 23.56 36.45
N SER A 177 -15.58 23.05 35.39
CA SER A 177 -15.99 23.31 34.00
C SER A 177 -16.67 22.09 33.38
N TRP A 178 -17.58 22.35 32.45
CA TRP A 178 -18.23 21.31 31.67
C TRP A 178 -17.54 21.18 30.32
N ARG A 179 -17.36 19.96 29.85
CA ARG A 179 -16.89 19.66 28.49
C ARG A 179 -18.02 19.01 27.71
N VAL A 180 -18.51 19.72 26.70
CA VAL A 180 -19.68 19.33 25.92
C VAL A 180 -19.25 19.02 24.49
N THR A 181 -19.59 17.83 24.01
CA THR A 181 -19.45 17.48 22.59
C THR A 181 -20.76 17.82 21.89
N LEU A 182 -20.70 18.71 20.91
CA LEU A 182 -21.85 19.17 20.14
C LEU A 182 -21.70 18.80 18.67
N ASP A 183 -22.75 18.28 18.07
CA ASP A 183 -22.87 18.19 16.61
C ASP A 183 -23.40 19.54 16.09
N LEU A 184 -22.66 20.15 15.16
CA LEU A 184 -22.94 21.50 14.68
C LEU A 184 -24.07 21.46 13.64
N LEU A 185 -25.20 22.09 13.96
CA LEU A 185 -26.35 22.18 13.05
C LEU A 185 -26.23 23.39 12.13
N GLU A 186 -25.88 24.54 12.70
CA GLU A 186 -25.78 25.79 11.95
C GLU A 186 -24.87 26.79 12.66
N THR A 187 -24.15 27.59 11.87
CA THR A 187 -23.38 28.74 12.36
C THR A 187 -24.04 30.03 11.88
N GLU A 188 -24.42 30.91 12.80
CA GLU A 188 -24.96 32.24 12.51
C GLU A 188 -23.90 33.30 12.82
N LYS A 189 -23.74 34.27 11.91
CA LYS A 189 -22.86 35.45 12.05
C LYS A 189 -21.39 35.11 12.41
N PRO A 190 -20.49 34.80 11.45
CA PRO A 190 -20.64 34.46 10.03
C PRO A 190 -21.07 33.00 9.76
N LYS A 191 -21.66 32.76 8.57
CA LYS A 191 -21.96 31.41 8.07
C LYS A 191 -20.67 30.78 7.56
N LEU A 192 -20.22 29.72 8.22
CA LEU A 192 -18.95 29.07 7.89
C LEU A 192 -19.16 28.08 6.75
N HIS A 193 -18.49 28.29 5.61
CA HIS A 193 -18.57 27.39 4.45
C HIS A 193 -17.94 26.01 4.73
N PHE A 194 -16.94 25.96 5.62
CA PHE A 194 -16.28 24.74 6.08
C PHE A 194 -16.53 24.53 7.57
N ALA A 195 -17.80 24.29 7.93
CA ALA A 195 -18.20 24.01 9.29
C ALA A 195 -17.85 22.56 9.68
N PRO A 196 -17.12 22.33 10.79
CA PRO A 196 -16.89 20.98 11.29
C PRO A 196 -18.22 20.36 11.75
N GLN A 197 -18.40 19.06 11.49
CA GLN A 197 -19.62 18.35 11.86
C GLN A 197 -19.76 18.17 13.39
N ARG A 198 -18.63 18.09 14.10
CA ARG A 198 -18.57 17.86 15.55
C ARG A 198 -17.53 18.76 16.21
N ILE A 199 -17.92 19.40 17.31
CA ILE A 199 -17.07 20.31 18.08
C ILE A 199 -17.11 19.97 19.57
N ARG A 200 -16.00 20.18 20.28
CA ARG A 200 -15.89 19.97 21.72
C ARG A 200 -15.68 21.32 22.36
N ILE A 201 -16.63 21.69 23.20
CA ILE A 201 -16.70 23.01 23.79
C ILE A 201 -16.54 22.89 25.29
N SER A 202 -15.66 23.71 25.85
CA SER A 202 -15.64 23.89 27.30
C SER A 202 -16.53 25.07 27.68
N ALA A 203 -17.45 24.84 28.61
CA ALA A 203 -18.36 25.82 29.15
C ALA A 203 -18.14 25.93 30.67
N ARG A 204 -18.03 27.15 31.19
CA ARG A 204 -17.90 27.39 32.64
C ARG A 204 -19.25 27.23 33.36
N ASP A 205 -20.35 27.52 32.67
CA ASP A 205 -21.70 27.52 33.24
C ASP A 205 -22.68 27.06 32.16
N ILE A 206 -23.44 26.00 32.44
CA ILE A 206 -24.42 25.40 31.53
C ILE A 206 -25.79 25.45 32.21
N PRO A 207 -26.86 25.85 31.50
CA PRO A 207 -28.20 25.83 32.08
C PRO A 207 -28.58 24.41 32.53
N ALA A 208 -29.09 24.30 33.76
CA ALA A 208 -29.35 23.03 34.46
C ALA A 208 -30.30 22.06 33.71
N SER A 209 -31.06 22.56 32.73
CA SER A 209 -31.96 21.76 31.89
C SER A 209 -31.26 21.09 30.69
N THR A 210 -29.92 21.18 30.56
CA THR A 210 -29.20 20.65 29.38
C THR A 210 -28.99 19.15 29.49
N ALA A 211 -29.65 18.40 28.60
CA ALA A 211 -29.56 16.95 28.50
C ALA A 211 -28.92 16.51 27.18
N ILE A 212 -28.40 15.28 27.16
CA ILE A 212 -27.92 14.67 25.92
C ILE A 212 -29.08 14.63 24.92
N GLY A 213 -28.85 15.17 23.73
CA GLY A 213 -29.83 15.29 22.67
C GLY A 213 -30.61 16.61 22.64
N SER A 214 -30.43 17.53 23.61
CA SER A 214 -31.04 18.86 23.56
C SER A 214 -30.31 19.81 22.59
N GLY A 215 -31.03 20.77 22.02
CA GLY A 215 -30.45 21.83 21.20
C GLY A 215 -29.82 22.91 22.09
N LEU A 216 -28.55 23.24 21.84
CA LEU A 216 -27.81 24.28 22.54
C LEU A 216 -27.43 25.38 21.54
N THR A 217 -27.74 26.61 21.93
CA THR A 217 -27.35 27.82 21.20
C THR A 217 -26.43 28.68 22.05
N GLY A 218 -25.31 29.13 21.50
CA GLY A 218 -24.50 30.11 22.21
C GLY A 218 -23.37 30.68 21.36
N PHE A 219 -22.65 31.63 21.95
CA PHE A 219 -21.54 32.30 21.30
C PHE A 219 -20.24 31.58 21.64
N ALA A 220 -19.62 30.94 20.64
CA ALA A 220 -18.41 30.15 20.83
C ALA A 220 -17.29 30.67 19.94
N ARG A 221 -16.08 30.72 20.49
CA ARG A 221 -14.87 30.94 19.69
C ARG A 221 -14.26 29.60 19.36
N LEU A 222 -14.33 29.24 18.08
CA LEU A 222 -13.69 28.07 17.52
C LEU A 222 -12.20 28.38 17.41
N ARG A 223 -11.36 27.52 17.99
CA ARG A 223 -9.90 27.59 17.79
C ARG A 223 -9.52 26.62 16.69
N VAL A 224 -8.55 27.05 15.87
CA VAL A 224 -7.86 26.13 14.97
C VAL A 224 -7.24 25.04 15.86
N PRO A 225 -7.44 23.74 15.54
CA PRO A 225 -6.75 22.69 16.27
C PRO A 225 -5.26 22.98 16.23
N SER A 226 -4.61 22.92 17.40
CA SER A 226 -3.15 23.05 17.47
C SER A 226 -2.55 22.00 16.55
N GLY A 227 -1.63 22.43 15.68
CA GLY A 227 -0.89 21.51 14.83
C GLY A 227 -0.22 20.41 15.66
N PRO A 228 0.14 19.27 15.04
CA PRO A 228 0.79 18.17 15.74
C PRO A 228 1.97 18.70 16.56
N PHE A 229 1.90 18.50 17.87
CA PHE A 229 3.02 18.79 18.77
C PHE A 229 4.22 17.95 18.31
N GLY A 230 5.39 18.57 18.22
CA GLY A 230 6.58 18.01 17.55
C GLY A 230 6.99 16.60 18.02
N PRO A 231 7.85 15.92 17.25
CA PRO A 231 8.18 14.52 17.43
C PRO A 231 9.13 14.33 18.62
N ALA A 232 8.64 14.27 19.86
CA ALA A 232 9.43 13.77 20.99
C ALA A 232 8.67 13.47 22.30
N ILE A 233 7.46 14.00 22.52
CA ILE A 233 6.91 14.00 23.89
C ILE A 233 5.40 13.78 23.95
N THR A 234 4.96 12.52 23.99
CA THR A 234 3.76 12.14 24.75
C THR A 234 3.80 10.67 25.17
N THR A 235 4.26 10.44 26.40
CA THR A 235 3.83 9.28 27.21
C THR A 235 2.43 9.59 27.75
N SER A 236 1.38 9.24 27.00
CA SER A 236 0.04 9.08 27.58
C SER A 236 -0.77 8.08 26.75
N PRO A 237 -1.19 6.94 27.32
CA PRO A 237 -1.66 5.77 26.55
C PRO A 237 -3.15 5.80 26.18
N SER A 238 -3.76 6.97 25.96
CA SER A 238 -5.22 7.02 25.77
C SER A 238 -5.73 8.22 24.96
N MET A 239 -5.08 8.56 23.85
CA MET A 239 -5.71 9.43 22.85
C MET A 239 -6.03 8.64 21.57
N PRO A 240 -7.30 8.27 21.34
CA PRO A 240 -7.69 7.69 20.06
C PRO A 240 -7.54 8.75 18.95
N ILE A 241 -6.90 8.35 17.85
CA ILE A 241 -6.66 9.15 16.63
C ILE A 241 -7.97 9.73 16.04
N SER A 242 -9.13 9.15 16.38
CA SER A 242 -10.45 9.65 15.99
C SER A 242 -10.85 10.98 16.66
N MET A 243 -10.13 11.45 17.68
CA MET A 243 -10.39 12.73 18.37
C MET A 243 -9.60 13.92 17.83
N ALA A 244 -8.69 13.72 16.87
CA ALA A 244 -7.97 14.83 16.22
C ALA A 244 -8.91 15.73 15.38
N SER A 245 -10.13 15.26 15.10
CA SER A 245 -11.16 15.95 14.31
C SER A 245 -12.12 16.80 15.16
N VAL A 246 -11.85 16.98 16.46
CA VAL A 246 -12.75 17.73 17.33
C VAL A 246 -12.16 19.09 17.65
N GLN A 247 -12.68 20.12 16.97
CA GLN A 247 -12.22 21.50 17.19
C GLN A 247 -12.59 21.95 18.60
N MET A 248 -11.59 22.50 19.29
CA MET A 248 -11.73 22.96 20.67
C MET A 248 -12.32 24.37 20.65
N ALA A 249 -13.56 24.51 21.10
CA ALA A 249 -14.21 25.82 21.23
C ALA A 249 -14.38 26.21 22.71
N PHE A 250 -14.53 27.50 22.97
CA PHE A 250 -14.88 28.01 24.29
C PHE A 250 -16.11 28.91 24.19
N PHE A 251 -17.08 28.75 25.10
CA PHE A 251 -18.23 29.64 25.18
C PHE A 251 -17.80 30.97 25.82
N LEU A 252 -18.06 32.07 25.12
CA LEU A 252 -17.80 33.44 25.61
C LEU A 252 -18.97 34.01 26.43
N GLY A 253 -20.04 33.25 26.62
CA GLY A 253 -21.19 33.62 27.43
C GLY A 253 -22.05 32.42 27.80
N ARG A 254 -23.08 32.63 28.62
CA ARG A 254 -24.02 31.57 29.02
C ARG A 254 -24.81 31.08 27.79
N PRO A 255 -24.74 29.79 27.45
CA PRO A 255 -25.51 29.25 26.34
C PRO A 255 -27.01 29.21 26.70
N LYS A 256 -27.87 29.46 25.71
CA LYS A 256 -29.32 29.34 25.81
C LYS A 256 -29.77 28.04 25.14
N GLN A 257 -30.82 27.42 25.67
CA GLN A 257 -31.42 26.27 25.00
C GLN A 257 -32.22 26.71 23.78
N SER A 258 -32.05 25.97 22.68
CA SER A 258 -32.88 26.12 21.50
C SER A 258 -33.91 25.00 21.48
N GLY A 259 -35.16 25.34 21.12
CA GLY A 259 -36.27 24.39 21.05
C GLY A 259 -35.96 23.12 20.24
N CYS A 260 -36.61 22.02 20.62
CA CYS A 260 -36.39 20.68 20.08
C CYS A 260 -36.73 20.63 18.58
N HIS A 261 -35.72 20.70 17.70
CA HIS A 261 -35.90 20.43 16.28
C HIS A 261 -35.78 18.93 15.99
N ARG A 262 -36.92 18.29 15.75
CA ARG A 262 -37.03 16.87 15.38
C ARG A 262 -36.61 16.70 13.92
N TYR A 263 -35.43 16.14 13.65
CA TYR A 263 -35.04 15.72 12.29
C TYR A 263 -35.03 14.19 12.15
N LYS A 264 -35.76 13.70 11.14
CA LYS A 264 -35.77 12.30 10.68
C LYS A 264 -34.49 12.03 9.89
N ARG A 265 -33.41 11.56 10.53
CA ARG A 265 -32.43 10.71 9.82
C ARG A 265 -31.47 9.99 10.78
N PHE A 266 -31.87 8.81 11.22
CA PHE A 266 -31.05 7.59 11.27
C PHE A 266 -31.98 6.45 11.69
N ARG A 267 -32.45 5.67 10.73
CA ARG A 267 -33.17 4.42 10.99
C ARG A 267 -32.11 3.36 11.26
N GLN A 268 -31.63 3.29 12.50
CA GLN A 268 -31.03 2.08 13.03
C GLN A 268 -31.97 1.52 14.08
N SER A 269 -32.40 0.30 13.82
CA SER A 269 -33.36 -0.48 14.57
C SER A 269 -32.92 -0.64 16.03
N PHE A 270 -33.62 0.05 16.93
CA PHE A 270 -33.69 -0.33 18.34
C PHE A 270 -35.18 -0.33 18.72
N PRO A 271 -35.73 -1.45 19.25
CA PRO A 271 -37.12 -1.52 19.64
C PRO A 271 -37.31 -0.84 21.00
N ASN A 272 -38.42 -0.10 21.12
CA ASN A 272 -39.03 0.42 22.35
C ASN A 272 -38.15 1.27 23.30
N GLY A 273 -38.39 2.57 23.22
CA GLY A 273 -38.00 3.51 24.28
C GLY A 273 -38.29 4.94 23.85
N SER A 274 -39.50 5.42 24.11
CA SER A 274 -39.88 6.82 23.91
C SER A 274 -39.10 7.74 24.86
N PRO A 275 -38.38 8.77 24.40
CA PRO A 275 -37.96 9.86 25.26
C PRO A 275 -38.95 11.00 25.14
N ARG A 276 -39.75 11.22 26.20
CA ARG A 276 -40.51 12.45 26.42
C ARG A 276 -39.50 13.58 26.67
N CYS A 277 -39.73 14.73 26.04
CA CYS A 277 -39.10 15.98 26.42
C CYS A 277 -39.72 16.43 27.75
N ALA A 278 -38.88 16.76 28.73
CA ALA A 278 -39.26 17.64 29.83
C ALA A 278 -38.74 19.05 29.50
#